data_AF-A0A7Y6Z7Y1-F1
#
_entry.id   AF-A0A7Y6Z7Y1-F1
#
_cell.length_a   1.000
_cell.length_b   1.000
_cell.length_c   1.000
_cell.angle_alpha   90.00
_cell.angle_beta   90.00
_cell.angle_gamma   90.00
#
_symmetry.space_group_name_H-M   'P 1'
#
loop_
_entity.id
_entity.type
_entity.pdbx_description
1 polymer ?
#
loop_
_entity_poly.entity_id
_entity_poly.type
_entity_poly.pdbx_seq_one_letter_code
_entity_poly.pdbx_strand_id
1 'polypeptide(L)'
;DHDHDHDHDHDHDHDHDHDHLEHQTAHRNGQGESGEAGEHSDFEVSYRFRCANPGQLDRLEVELFRHFPGLQTLEVRMITPAGQRALSLDAGNREIRF
;
A
#
# COMPACT_ATOMS: atom_id res chain seq x y z
N ASP A 1 -53.11 53.90 8.23
CA ASP A 1 -54.22 53.86 9.20
C ASP A 1 -55.13 52.75 8.72
N HIS A 2 -55.26 51.70 9.54
CA HIS A 2 -55.02 50.30 9.10
C HIS A 2 -53.53 50.08 8.70
N ASP A 3 -52.92 48.92 8.94
CA ASP A 3 -53.45 47.63 9.43
C ASP A 3 -52.79 47.15 10.74
N HIS A 4 -53.24 46.00 11.27
CA HIS A 4 -52.74 45.36 12.49
C HIS A 4 -51.57 44.40 12.21
N ASP A 5 -50.45 44.57 12.91
CA ASP A 5 -49.46 43.51 13.10
C ASP A 5 -49.88 42.58 14.26
N HIS A 6 -49.50 41.30 14.17
CA HIS A 6 -49.77 40.25 15.16
C HIS A 6 -48.45 39.59 15.60
N ASP A 7 -48.09 39.75 16.87
CA ASP A 7 -46.94 39.06 17.47
C ASP A 7 -47.19 37.54 17.57
N HIS A 8 -46.16 36.76 17.26
CA HIS A 8 -46.09 35.32 17.54
C HIS A 8 -44.64 34.91 17.86
N ASP A 9 -44.29 34.88 19.15
CA ASP A 9 -43.03 34.34 19.64
C ASP A 9 -42.92 32.83 19.37
N HIS A 10 -41.75 32.38 18.91
CA HIS A 10 -41.33 30.97 18.94
C HIS A 10 -39.80 30.86 19.01
N ASP A 11 -39.25 30.95 20.22
CA ASP A 11 -37.86 30.57 20.51
C ASP A 11 -37.64 29.07 20.30
N HIS A 12 -36.59 28.71 19.55
CA HIS A 12 -36.08 27.34 19.46
C HIS A 12 -34.57 27.31 19.19
N ASP A 13 -33.77 27.70 20.20
CA ASP A 13 -32.34 27.35 20.24
C ASP A 13 -32.17 25.83 20.41
N HIS A 14 -31.32 25.23 19.58
CA HIS A 14 -30.90 23.83 19.68
C HIS A 14 -29.45 23.64 19.20
N ASP A 15 -28.50 24.26 19.90
CA ASP A 15 -27.11 23.82 19.87
C ASP A 15 -27.00 22.42 20.50
N HIS A 16 -26.51 21.47 19.71
CA HIS A 16 -26.25 20.09 20.15
C HIS A 16 -24.81 19.69 19.79
N ASP A 17 -23.86 20.34 20.47
CA ASP A 17 -22.50 19.83 20.58
C ASP A 17 -22.48 18.60 21.50
N HIS A 18 -21.76 17.55 21.12
CA HIS A 18 -21.83 16.22 21.74
C HIS A 18 -20.44 15.57 21.90
N ASP A 19 -19.55 16.29 22.59
CA ASP A 19 -18.35 15.71 23.18
C ASP A 19 -18.70 14.68 24.27
N HIS A 20 -18.33 13.40 24.07
CA HIS A 20 -18.54 12.34 25.06
C HIS A 20 -17.30 11.41 25.17
N LEU A 21 -16.48 11.68 26.19
CA LEU A 21 -15.30 10.88 26.54
C LEU A 21 -15.60 9.84 27.64
N GLU A 22 -15.43 8.57 27.28
CA GLU A 22 -14.98 7.41 28.08
C GLU A 22 -15.77 6.93 29.35
N HIS A 23 -15.75 5.63 29.72
CA HIS A 23 -15.13 4.43 29.11
C HIS A 23 -16.22 3.41 28.66
N GLN A 24 -16.58 2.26 29.27
CA GLN A 24 -15.99 1.41 30.31
C GLN A 24 -16.42 -0.08 30.12
N THR A 25 -15.84 -1.02 30.88
CA THR A 25 -15.69 -2.45 30.53
C THR A 25 -16.73 -3.43 31.12
N ALA A 26 -17.26 -4.34 30.29
CA ALA A 26 -17.67 -5.71 30.67
C ALA A 26 -17.75 -6.65 29.45
N HIS A 27 -17.35 -7.92 29.57
CA HIS A 27 -17.20 -8.85 28.43
C HIS A 27 -18.38 -9.80 28.21
N ARG A 28 -18.66 -10.16 26.94
CA ARG A 28 -19.03 -11.54 26.57
C ARG A 28 -18.56 -11.90 25.16
N ASN A 29 -18.00 -13.11 25.01
CA ASN A 29 -17.33 -13.54 23.78
C ASN A 29 -18.31 -13.90 22.65
N GLY A 30 -17.97 -13.51 21.41
CA GLY A 30 -18.85 -13.58 20.25
C GLY A 30 -18.20 -13.94 18.91
N GLN A 31 -17.15 -14.78 18.92
CA GLN A 31 -16.61 -15.53 17.77
C GLN A 31 -16.26 -14.75 16.47
N GLY A 32 -14.95 -14.64 16.21
CA GLY A 32 -14.46 -15.33 15.01
C GLY A 32 -14.15 -14.53 13.75
N GLU A 33 -14.19 -13.20 13.76
CA GLU A 33 -13.59 -12.40 12.66
C GLU A 33 -12.16 -11.97 13.02
N SER A 34 -11.28 -12.96 13.08
CA SER A 34 -9.86 -12.72 12.78
C SER A 34 -9.76 -12.35 11.31
N GLY A 35 -9.99 -11.07 11.01
CA GLY A 35 -9.66 -10.52 9.71
C GLY A 35 -8.16 -10.71 9.48
N GLU A 36 -7.82 -11.68 8.64
CA GLU A 36 -6.44 -11.94 8.22
C GLU A 36 -5.95 -10.74 7.40
N ALA A 37 -5.43 -9.74 8.14
CA ALA A 37 -4.53 -8.74 7.61
C ALA A 37 -3.30 -9.48 7.09
N GLY A 38 -3.39 -9.94 5.84
CA GLY A 38 -2.37 -10.77 5.21
C GLY A 38 -1.03 -10.07 5.34
N GLU A 39 -0.10 -10.71 6.04
CA GLU A 39 1.18 -10.10 6.36
C GLU A 39 1.98 -9.92 5.07
N HIS A 40 1.86 -8.72 4.48
CA HIS A 40 2.56 -8.29 3.29
C HIS A 40 4.07 -8.40 3.55
N SER A 41 4.60 -9.56 3.18
CA SER A 41 5.92 -10.01 3.60
C SER A 41 7.00 -9.31 2.77
N ASP A 42 7.31 -8.07 3.15
CA ASP A 42 8.42 -7.31 2.59
C ASP A 42 9.75 -8.00 2.90
N PHE A 43 10.60 -8.16 1.88
CA PHE A 43 11.94 -8.73 2.01
C PHE A 43 12.97 -7.95 1.19
N GLU A 44 14.06 -7.54 1.81
CA GLU A 44 15.21 -6.93 1.13
C GLU A 44 16.33 -7.97 0.96
N VAL A 45 16.95 -8.03 -0.21
CA VAL A 45 18.12 -8.90 -0.46
C VAL A 45 19.19 -8.18 -1.27
N SER A 46 20.41 -8.14 -0.75
CA SER A 46 21.58 -7.56 -1.41
C SER A 46 22.56 -8.63 -1.88
N TYR A 47 22.78 -8.72 -3.20
CA TYR A 47 23.73 -9.64 -3.83
C TYR A 47 24.98 -8.92 -4.35
N ARG A 48 26.13 -9.61 -4.37
CA ARG A 48 27.38 -9.09 -4.96
C ARG A 48 28.13 -10.17 -5.74
N PHE A 49 28.05 -10.10 -7.05
CA PHE A 49 28.79 -10.98 -7.96
C PHE A 49 30.26 -10.51 -8.11
N ARG A 50 31.18 -11.46 -8.30
CA ARG A 50 32.59 -11.21 -8.62
C ARG A 50 32.93 -11.88 -9.96
N CYS A 51 32.84 -11.12 -11.04
CA CYS A 51 33.13 -11.61 -12.39
C CYS A 51 34.63 -11.48 -12.71
N ALA A 52 35.23 -12.49 -13.34
CA ALA A 52 36.62 -12.42 -13.80
C ALA A 52 36.81 -11.39 -14.94
N ASN A 53 35.79 -11.24 -15.79
CA ASN A 53 35.67 -10.14 -16.75
C ASN A 53 34.24 -9.56 -16.69
N PRO A 54 34.00 -8.46 -15.95
CA PRO A 54 32.65 -7.89 -15.84
C PRO A 54 32.15 -7.27 -17.15
N GLY A 55 33.05 -6.92 -18.09
CA GLY A 55 32.68 -6.38 -19.40
C GLY A 55 32.11 -7.41 -20.38
N GLN A 56 32.00 -8.68 -19.98
CA GLN A 56 31.34 -9.75 -20.73
C GLN A 56 29.99 -10.19 -20.12
N LEU A 57 29.49 -9.47 -19.11
CA LEU A 57 28.13 -9.70 -18.60
C LEU A 57 27.11 -9.05 -19.54
N ASP A 58 26.58 -9.82 -20.49
CA ASP A 58 25.54 -9.38 -21.43
C ASP A 58 24.12 -9.51 -20.84
N ARG A 59 23.92 -10.47 -19.92
CA ARG A 59 22.58 -10.94 -19.53
C ARG A 59 22.50 -11.46 -18.09
N LEU A 60 21.34 -11.30 -17.46
CA LEU A 60 20.93 -11.93 -16.20
C LEU A 60 19.48 -12.42 -16.34
N GLU A 61 19.18 -13.62 -15.82
CA GLU A 61 17.85 -14.24 -15.91
C GLU A 61 17.22 -14.34 -14.52
N VAL A 62 16.00 -13.82 -14.36
CA VAL A 62 15.34 -13.68 -13.05
C VAL A 62 14.37 -14.83 -12.80
N GLU A 63 14.86 -15.86 -12.11
CA GLU A 63 14.09 -17.07 -11.84
C GLU A 63 13.11 -16.94 -10.65
N LEU A 64 13.01 -15.76 -10.04
CA LEU A 64 12.20 -15.49 -8.83
C LEU A 64 10.71 -15.87 -9.02
N PHE A 65 10.15 -15.59 -10.20
CA PHE A 65 8.78 -15.96 -10.60
C PHE A 65 8.51 -17.48 -10.55
N ARG A 66 9.54 -18.33 -10.68
CA ARG A 66 9.41 -19.80 -10.57
C ARG A 66 9.31 -20.27 -9.12
N HIS A 67 9.92 -19.53 -8.20
CA HIS A 67 9.97 -19.85 -6.77
C HIS A 67 8.81 -19.21 -6.00
N PHE A 68 8.29 -18.08 -6.47
CA PHE A 68 7.20 -17.33 -5.87
C PHE A 68 6.09 -17.07 -6.90
N PRO A 69 5.18 -18.04 -7.16
CA PRO A 69 4.13 -17.90 -8.19
C PRO A 69 3.13 -16.76 -7.95
N GLY A 70 3.08 -16.19 -6.75
CA GLY A 70 2.30 -14.99 -6.44
C GLY A 70 2.96 -13.67 -6.85
N LEU A 71 4.25 -13.67 -7.21
CA LEU A 71 4.94 -12.50 -7.73
C LEU A 71 4.50 -12.27 -9.18
N GLN A 72 3.79 -11.17 -9.43
CA GLN A 72 3.26 -10.85 -10.76
C GLN A 72 4.17 -9.91 -11.56
N THR A 73 4.85 -9.00 -10.88
CA THR A 73 5.66 -7.92 -11.48
C THR A 73 6.91 -7.67 -10.65
N LEU A 74 8.03 -7.37 -11.31
CA LEU A 74 9.26 -6.91 -10.67
C LEU A 74 9.79 -5.65 -11.36
N GLU A 75 9.72 -4.53 -10.64
CA GLU A 75 10.25 -3.23 -11.08
C GLU A 75 11.78 -3.18 -10.87
N VAL A 76 12.54 -3.32 -11.95
CA VAL A 76 14.01 -3.29 -11.91
C VAL A 76 14.51 -1.89 -12.26
N ARG A 77 15.47 -1.38 -11.48
CA ARG A 77 16.19 -0.13 -11.75
C ARG A 77 17.68 -0.46 -11.90
N MET A 78 18.26 -0.16 -13.06
CA MET A 78 19.67 -0.39 -13.36
C MET A 78 20.43 0.92 -13.47
N ILE A 79 21.68 0.90 -13.01
CA ILE A 79 22.70 1.92 -13.26
C ILE A 79 23.93 1.20 -13.82
N THR A 80 24.34 1.56 -15.03
CA THR A 80 25.46 0.94 -15.76
C THR A 80 26.36 2.03 -16.38
N PRO A 81 27.55 1.70 -16.92
CA PRO A 81 28.35 2.66 -17.68
C PRO A 81 27.65 3.25 -18.91
N ALA A 82 26.59 2.61 -19.42
CA ALA A 82 25.76 3.12 -20.52
C ALA A 82 24.63 4.07 -20.05
N GLY A 83 24.43 4.24 -18.74
CA GLY A 83 23.41 5.10 -18.14
C GLY A 83 22.49 4.36 -17.17
N GLN A 84 21.42 5.04 -16.75
CA GLN A 84 20.34 4.46 -15.94
C GLN A 84 19.13 4.05 -16.79
N ARG A 85 18.42 3.00 -16.38
CA ARG A 85 17.13 2.60 -16.98
C ARG A 85 16.24 1.89 -15.96
N ALA A 86 14.94 2.01 -16.16
CA ALA A 86 13.92 1.21 -15.47
C ALA A 86 13.27 0.23 -16.47
N LEU A 87 12.82 -0.91 -15.96
CA LEU A 87 12.11 -1.93 -16.73
C LEU A 87 11.23 -2.77 -15.79
N SER A 88 10.12 -3.25 -16.33
CA SER A 88 9.19 -4.14 -15.62
C SER A 88 9.38 -5.57 -16.12
N LEU A 89 9.51 -6.53 -15.21
CA LEU A 89 9.64 -7.95 -15.50
C LEU A 89 8.43 -8.73 -14.98
N ASP A 90 8.15 -9.87 -15.61
CA ASP A 90 7.04 -10.78 -15.32
C ASP A 90 7.44 -12.25 -15.62
N ALA A 91 6.54 -13.21 -15.41
CA ALA A 91 6.84 -14.63 -15.59
C ALA A 91 7.20 -15.04 -17.05
N GLY A 92 6.70 -14.29 -18.04
CA GLY A 92 7.01 -14.45 -19.47
C GLY A 92 8.21 -13.59 -19.93
N ASN A 93 8.46 -12.47 -19.27
CA ASN A 93 9.54 -11.53 -19.55
C ASN A 93 10.43 -11.38 -18.30
N ARG A 94 11.44 -12.27 -18.17
CA ARG A 94 12.31 -12.41 -16.98
C ARG A 94 13.77 -12.01 -17.21
N GLU A 95 14.06 -11.41 -18.35
CA GLU A 95 15.43 -11.28 -18.88
C GLU A 95 15.95 -9.84 -18.76
N ILE A 96 17.04 -9.68 -18.03
CA ILE A 96 17.79 -8.43 -17.93
C ILE A 96 18.94 -8.48 -18.93
N ARG A 97 19.01 -7.51 -19.84
CA ARG A 97 20.15 -7.27 -20.73
C ARG A 97 20.93 -6.03 -20.30
N PHE A 98 22.25 -6.05 -20.46
CA PHE A 98 23.16 -5.01 -20.01
C PHE A 98 23.47 -3.97 -21.10
#